data_AF-A0A1V6Q608-F1
#
_entry.id   AF-A0A1V6Q608-F1
#
_cell.length_a   1.000
_cell.length_b   1.000
_cell.length_c   1.000
_cell.angle_alpha   90.00
_cell.angle_beta   90.00
_cell.angle_gamma   90.00
#
_symmetry.space_group_name_H-M   'P 1'
#
loop_
_entity.id
_entity.type
_entity.pdbx_description
1 polymer ?
#
loop_
_entity_poly.entity_id
_entity_poly.type
_entity_poly.pdbx_seq_one_letter_code
_entity_poly.pdbx_strand_id
1 'polypeptide(L)'
;MDTKATPDVEKSISSSKLSPADNHDVAHAHVVLIPKPSTHPRDPLSWCQHRKHMILAVLCLASFAGAIAPLSGQLNLADQEKLYNKSKIEESYANSAALAGMAAGPFFFAPIAHRLGRSSVIFWCVACTTVCQIWGAVMTNPKNYIPYVMSRLFAGFFGAVPTVLGPRIVTDLFFLHQRGRAFTVLHMAFLFGTIAGPTFSGFVSAHSFFPVEFWWTVGLLGFTLLCCFFFLEETGFDRLCPATIIMGTFTLISFGFYVGVNALTPVWLQKPVSAGGHNRRPILRPLPQRLSTLLPGTALQQRSLEARV
;
A
#
# COMPACT_ATOMS: atom_id res chain seq x y z
N MET A 1 11.38 5.64 -69.70
CA MET A 1 12.71 5.23 -69.19
C MET A 1 12.54 4.96 -67.72
N ASP A 2 12.12 3.73 -67.42
CA ASP A 2 11.73 3.27 -66.10
C ASP A 2 12.95 2.88 -65.28
N THR A 3 13.08 3.45 -64.09
CA THR A 3 14.20 3.17 -63.18
C THR A 3 13.78 2.05 -62.23
N LYS A 4 14.42 0.88 -62.39
CA LYS A 4 14.22 -0.36 -61.63
C LYS A 4 14.47 -0.18 -60.13
N ALA A 5 13.52 -0.62 -59.31
CA ALA A 5 13.74 -0.96 -57.90
C ALA A 5 14.48 -2.30 -57.77
N THR A 6 15.41 -2.38 -56.82
CA THR A 6 16.28 -3.52 -56.51
C THR A 6 15.52 -4.69 -55.85
N PRO A 7 15.70 -5.95 -56.31
CA PRO A 7 14.88 -7.11 -55.89
C PRO A 7 15.46 -7.95 -54.73
N ASP A 8 16.50 -7.51 -54.04
CA ASP A 8 17.34 -8.41 -53.21
C ASP A 8 17.01 -8.46 -51.71
N VAL A 9 16.04 -7.69 -51.22
CA VAL A 9 15.68 -7.68 -49.79
C VAL A 9 14.58 -8.69 -49.43
N GLU A 10 13.75 -9.10 -50.39
CA GLU A 10 12.57 -9.93 -50.13
C GLU A 10 12.88 -11.45 -50.08
N LYS A 11 14.04 -11.86 -50.59
CA LYS A 11 14.45 -13.28 -50.63
C LYS A 11 15.11 -13.80 -49.35
N SER A 12 15.54 -12.94 -48.43
CA SER A 12 16.22 -13.36 -47.20
C SER A 12 15.26 -13.76 -46.06
N ILE A 13 13.96 -13.45 -46.18
CA ILE A 13 12.96 -13.76 -45.15
C ILE A 13 12.32 -15.15 -45.37
N SER A 14 12.46 -15.74 -46.55
CA SER A 14 11.74 -16.97 -46.95
C SER A 14 12.46 -18.30 -46.66
N SER A 15 13.65 -18.31 -46.04
CA SER A 15 14.47 -19.55 -45.95
C SER A 15 15.12 -19.87 -44.60
N SER A 16 14.48 -19.56 -43.47
CA SER A 16 14.82 -20.21 -42.19
C SER A 16 13.80 -21.29 -41.82
N LYS A 17 13.98 -22.43 -42.50
CA LYS A 17 13.52 -23.79 -42.21
C LYS A 17 12.70 -23.97 -40.92
N LEU A 18 11.40 -24.19 -41.13
CA LEU A 18 10.50 -24.91 -40.24
C LEU A 18 11.00 -26.36 -40.09
N SER A 19 11.38 -26.77 -38.87
CA SER A 19 11.69 -28.17 -38.57
C SER A 19 10.38 -28.95 -38.44
N PRO A 20 10.18 -30.08 -39.15
CA PRO A 20 8.95 -30.86 -39.11
C PRO A 20 9.12 -32.00 -38.08
N ALA A 21 8.60 -31.81 -36.86
CA ALA A 21 8.26 -32.89 -35.93
C ALA A 21 7.69 -32.27 -34.64
N ASP A 22 6.37 -32.10 -34.57
CA ASP A 22 5.52 -32.99 -33.76
C ASP A 22 4.06 -32.55 -33.96
N ASN A 23 3.35 -33.28 -34.81
CA ASN A 23 1.93 -33.09 -35.07
C ASN A 23 1.16 -33.94 -34.06
N HIS A 24 0.77 -33.35 -32.93
CA HIS A 24 -0.44 -33.75 -32.23
C HIS A 24 -1.13 -32.50 -31.69
N ASP A 25 -2.28 -32.21 -32.31
CA ASP A 25 -3.47 -31.54 -31.76
C ASP A 25 -4.02 -30.44 -32.68
N VAL A 26 -4.84 -30.89 -33.64
CA VAL A 26 -5.74 -30.04 -34.41
C VAL A 26 -6.96 -29.68 -33.54
N ALA A 27 -7.35 -28.41 -33.58
CA ALA A 27 -8.66 -27.85 -33.19
C ALA A 27 -8.84 -27.22 -31.78
N HIS A 28 -7.97 -26.29 -31.37
CA HIS A 28 -8.39 -25.14 -30.55
C HIS A 28 -7.63 -23.88 -30.99
N ALA A 29 -8.30 -22.72 -31.02
CA ALA A 29 -7.72 -21.44 -31.42
C ALA A 29 -6.30 -21.27 -30.87
N HIS A 30 -5.31 -21.16 -31.77
CA HIS A 30 -3.89 -21.19 -31.42
C HIS A 30 -3.50 -19.92 -30.64
N VAL A 31 -3.78 -19.91 -29.34
CA VAL A 31 -3.36 -18.86 -28.42
C VAL A 31 -1.84 -18.81 -28.44
N VAL A 32 -1.28 -17.76 -29.00
CA VAL A 32 0.17 -17.55 -29.00
C VAL A 32 0.61 -17.37 -27.54
N LEU A 33 1.32 -18.36 -27.01
CA LEU A 33 1.86 -18.34 -25.65
C LEU A 33 3.02 -17.35 -25.60
N ILE A 34 2.80 -16.22 -24.95
CA ILE A 34 3.81 -15.17 -24.73
C ILE A 34 4.07 -15.10 -23.22
N PRO A 35 5.32 -15.29 -22.76
CA PRO A 35 6.52 -15.73 -23.50
C PRO A 35 6.44 -17.20 -23.91
N LYS A 36 7.22 -17.58 -24.95
CA LYS A 36 7.34 -18.98 -25.37
C LYS A 36 7.94 -19.80 -24.20
N PRO A 37 7.33 -20.94 -23.82
CA PRO A 37 7.86 -21.77 -22.74
C PRO A 37 9.26 -22.25 -23.11
N SER A 38 10.21 -22.16 -22.17
CA SER A 38 11.55 -22.70 -22.38
C SER A 38 11.56 -24.20 -22.06
N THR A 39 12.42 -24.97 -22.73
CA THR A 39 12.53 -26.43 -22.56
C THR A 39 13.21 -26.82 -21.23
N HIS A 40 13.59 -25.84 -20.40
CA HIS A 40 14.27 -26.11 -19.13
C HIS A 40 13.28 -26.53 -18.03
N PRO A 41 13.50 -27.66 -17.34
CA PRO A 41 12.62 -28.16 -16.26
C PRO A 41 12.43 -27.22 -15.06
N ARG A 42 13.27 -26.18 -14.94
CA ARG A 42 13.22 -25.15 -13.88
C ARG A 42 12.37 -23.93 -14.25
N ASP A 43 11.78 -23.90 -15.45
CA ASP A 43 10.93 -22.81 -15.88
C ASP A 43 9.60 -22.81 -15.10
N PRO A 44 9.25 -21.74 -14.34
CA PRO A 44 8.00 -21.69 -13.61
C PRO A 44 6.75 -21.72 -14.52
N LEU A 45 6.91 -21.47 -15.83
CA LEU A 45 5.81 -21.60 -16.81
C LEU A 45 5.39 -23.05 -17.04
N SER A 46 6.27 -24.04 -16.85
CA SER A 46 5.96 -25.45 -17.12
C SER A 46 5.38 -26.19 -15.90
N TRP A 47 5.29 -25.53 -14.75
CA TRP A 47 4.76 -26.13 -13.52
C TRP A 47 3.28 -26.51 -13.62
N CYS A 48 2.87 -27.54 -12.87
CA CYS A 48 1.49 -27.97 -12.81
C CYS A 48 0.57 -26.84 -12.32
N GLN A 49 -0.63 -26.76 -12.89
CA GLN A 49 -1.56 -25.66 -12.63
C GLN A 49 -1.95 -25.55 -11.14
N HIS A 50 -2.03 -26.68 -10.44
CA HIS A 50 -2.29 -26.74 -9.01
C HIS A 50 -1.20 -26.00 -8.20
N ARG A 51 0.08 -26.22 -8.52
CA ARG A 51 1.20 -25.55 -7.86
C ARG A 51 1.17 -24.03 -8.09
N LYS A 52 0.90 -23.60 -9.33
CA LYS A 52 0.75 -22.17 -9.66
C LYS A 52 -0.37 -21.50 -8.88
N HIS A 53 -1.52 -22.18 -8.76
CA HIS A 53 -2.67 -21.66 -8.02
C HIS A 53 -2.43 -21.64 -6.51
N MET A 54 -1.71 -22.62 -5.94
CA MET A 54 -1.33 -22.58 -4.52
C MET A 54 -0.40 -21.41 -4.21
N ILE A 55 0.62 -21.17 -5.05
CA ILE A 55 1.52 -20.02 -4.87
C ILE A 55 0.75 -18.71 -4.97
N LEU A 56 -0.18 -18.60 -5.93
CA LEU A 56 -1.06 -17.44 -6.04
C LEU A 56 -1.92 -17.25 -4.78
N ALA A 57 -2.50 -18.33 -4.24
CA ALA A 57 -3.33 -18.26 -3.03
C ALA A 57 -2.53 -17.79 -1.81
N VAL A 58 -1.31 -18.30 -1.63
CA VAL A 58 -0.40 -17.90 -0.55
C VAL A 58 -0.01 -16.42 -0.70
N LEU A 59 0.23 -15.97 -1.93
CA LEU A 59 0.57 -14.59 -2.21
C LEU A 59 -0.60 -13.62 -1.98
N CYS A 60 -1.83 -14.05 -2.29
CA CYS A 60 -3.05 -13.34 -1.94
C CYS A 60 -3.20 -13.24 -0.42
N LEU A 61 -2.97 -14.34 0.30
CA LEU A 61 -3.00 -14.37 1.77
C LEU A 61 -1.93 -13.44 2.37
N ALA A 62 -0.71 -13.45 1.84
CA ALA A 62 0.37 -12.55 2.25
C ALA A 62 0.03 -11.07 2.01
N SER A 63 -0.57 -10.75 0.86
CA SER A 63 -1.00 -9.38 0.55
C SER A 63 -2.16 -8.93 1.43
N PHE A 64 -3.10 -9.83 1.72
CA PHE A 64 -4.23 -9.59 2.62
C PHE A 64 -3.77 -9.34 4.06
N ALA A 65 -2.95 -10.25 4.62
CA ALA A 65 -2.44 -10.13 5.99
C ALA A 65 -1.49 -8.94 6.16
N GLY A 66 -0.64 -8.68 5.16
CA GLY A 66 0.28 -7.54 5.14
C GLY A 66 -0.45 -6.18 5.08
N ALA A 67 -1.61 -6.10 4.44
CA ALA A 67 -2.45 -4.90 4.43
C ALA A 67 -3.20 -4.71 5.76
N ILE A 68 -3.74 -5.78 6.33
CA ILE A 68 -4.50 -5.72 7.60
C ILE A 68 -3.66 -5.23 8.76
N ALA A 69 -2.42 -5.72 8.87
CA ALA A 69 -1.55 -5.47 10.01
C ALA A 69 -1.35 -3.97 10.34
N PRO A 70 -0.85 -3.11 9.44
CA PRO A 70 -0.67 -1.69 9.71
C PRO A 70 -1.98 -0.88 9.79
N LEU A 71 -3.06 -1.38 9.20
CA LEU A 71 -4.36 -0.70 9.16
C LEU A 71 -5.27 -1.08 10.34
N SER A 72 -4.88 -2.10 11.12
CA SER A 72 -5.55 -2.45 12.37
C SER A 72 -5.48 -1.30 13.39
N GLY A 73 -6.62 -0.97 14.00
CA GLY A 73 -6.71 0.10 14.99
C GLY A 73 -6.96 1.50 14.42
N GLN A 74 -7.10 1.66 13.09
CA GLN A 74 -7.37 2.97 12.48
C GLN A 74 -8.70 3.61 12.91
N LEU A 75 -9.71 2.80 13.19
CA LEU A 75 -11.05 3.27 13.59
C LEU A 75 -11.18 3.49 15.10
N ASN A 76 -10.21 3.04 15.91
CA ASN A 76 -10.32 2.97 17.37
C ASN A 76 -9.62 4.15 18.08
N LEU A 77 -9.63 5.33 17.44
CA LEU A 77 -9.00 6.55 17.95
C LEU A 77 -9.54 6.97 19.33
N ALA A 78 -10.82 6.69 19.62
CA ALA A 78 -11.45 7.06 20.89
C ALA A 78 -10.95 6.21 22.08
N ASP A 79 -10.59 4.95 21.83
CA ASP A 79 -10.06 4.08 22.88
C ASP A 79 -8.54 4.25 23.03
N GLN A 80 -7.84 4.57 21.94
CA GLN A 80 -6.45 5.00 21.96
C GLN A 80 -6.26 6.30 22.76
N GLU A 81 -7.14 7.29 22.58
CA GLU A 81 -7.15 8.55 23.33
C GLU A 81 -7.21 8.29 24.85
N LYS A 82 -8.07 7.38 25.29
CA LYS A 82 -8.20 7.01 26.71
C LYS A 82 -6.97 6.28 27.24
N LEU A 83 -6.35 5.44 26.41
CA LEU A 83 -5.20 4.63 26.82
C LEU A 83 -3.92 5.47 26.94
N TYR A 84 -3.67 6.35 25.97
CA TYR A 84 -2.44 7.15 25.91
C TYR A 84 -2.58 8.55 26.50
N ASN A 85 -3.80 8.98 26.87
CA ASN A 85 -4.13 10.35 27.32
C ASN A 85 -3.65 11.41 26.30
N LYS A 86 -3.90 11.13 25.02
CA LYS A 86 -3.46 11.92 23.86
C LYS A 86 -4.64 12.35 23.02
N SER A 87 -4.54 13.52 22.37
CA SER A 87 -5.62 14.02 21.53
C SER A 87 -5.85 13.09 20.32
N LYS A 88 -7.08 12.97 19.84
CA LYS A 88 -7.40 12.26 18.58
C LYS A 88 -6.54 12.71 17.39
N ILE A 89 -6.13 13.97 17.37
CA ILE A 89 -5.23 14.51 16.34
C ILE A 89 -3.85 13.87 16.46
N GLU A 90 -3.34 13.72 17.67
CA GLU A 90 -2.04 13.08 17.90
C GLU A 90 -2.12 11.60 17.50
N GLU A 91 -3.15 10.86 17.91
CA GLU A 91 -3.34 9.44 17.53
C GLU A 91 -3.41 9.23 16.01
N SER A 92 -3.93 10.21 15.25
CA SER A 92 -3.93 10.14 13.79
C SER A 92 -2.52 10.10 13.17
N TYR A 93 -1.48 10.54 13.90
CA TYR A 93 -0.09 10.40 13.49
C TYR A 93 0.35 8.93 13.45
N ALA A 94 -0.19 8.05 14.29
CA ALA A 94 0.08 6.61 14.23
C ALA A 94 -0.39 6.01 12.90
N ASN A 95 -1.61 6.37 12.48
CA ASN A 95 -2.18 5.95 11.20
C ASN A 95 -1.38 6.50 10.01
N SER A 96 -0.99 7.78 10.10
CA SER A 96 -0.18 8.44 9.07
C SER A 96 1.20 7.81 8.94
N ALA A 97 1.82 7.42 10.07
CA ALA A 97 3.10 6.72 10.10
C ALA A 97 3.01 5.32 9.50
N ALA A 98 1.93 4.58 9.76
CA ALA A 98 1.65 3.30 9.09
C ALA A 98 1.56 3.46 7.57
N LEU A 99 0.79 4.44 7.08
CA LEU A 99 0.66 4.71 5.65
C LEU A 99 1.98 5.15 5.00
N ALA A 100 2.76 5.99 5.70
CA ALA A 100 4.10 6.38 5.27
C ALA A 100 5.03 5.17 5.15
N GLY A 101 4.97 4.25 6.12
CA GLY A 101 5.66 2.97 6.07
C GLY A 101 5.24 2.13 4.85
N MET A 102 3.94 1.99 4.60
CA MET A 102 3.41 1.24 3.45
C MET A 102 3.87 1.82 2.10
N ALA A 103 4.01 3.14 2.00
CA ALA A 103 4.53 3.80 0.80
C ALA A 103 6.04 3.60 0.64
N ALA A 104 6.81 3.74 1.72
CA ALA A 104 8.27 3.66 1.69
C ALA A 104 8.79 2.22 1.55
N GLY A 105 8.17 1.26 2.23
CA GLY A 105 8.63 -0.12 2.33
C GLY A 105 8.96 -0.79 0.99
N PRO A 106 7.98 -0.88 0.07
CA PRO A 106 8.18 -1.57 -1.19
C PRO A 106 9.26 -0.93 -2.07
N PHE A 107 9.50 0.37 -1.94
CA PHE A 107 10.55 1.08 -2.69
C PHE A 107 11.95 0.56 -2.34
N PHE A 108 12.22 0.27 -1.05
CA PHE A 108 13.50 -0.29 -0.61
C PHE A 108 13.61 -1.78 -0.91
N PHE A 109 12.53 -2.55 -0.76
CA PHE A 109 12.59 -4.00 -0.92
C PHE A 109 12.52 -4.48 -2.38
N ALA A 110 12.01 -3.66 -3.30
CA ALA A 110 11.99 -3.97 -4.72
C ALA A 110 13.40 -4.30 -5.31
N PRO A 111 14.45 -3.47 -5.11
CA PRO A 111 15.80 -3.80 -5.58
C PRO A 111 16.45 -4.92 -4.77
N ILE A 112 16.16 -5.02 -3.47
CA ILE A 112 16.72 -6.07 -2.60
C ILE A 112 16.24 -7.46 -3.06
N ALA A 113 14.98 -7.58 -3.48
CA ALA A 113 14.41 -8.82 -3.99
C ALA A 113 15.07 -9.32 -5.29
N HIS A 114 15.81 -8.48 -6.02
CA HIS A 114 16.62 -8.95 -7.14
C HIS A 114 17.86 -9.73 -6.69
N ARG A 115 18.45 -9.40 -5.54
CA ARG A 115 19.68 -10.05 -5.06
C ARG A 115 19.42 -11.20 -4.10
N LEU A 116 18.44 -11.07 -3.20
CA LEU A 116 18.19 -12.04 -2.13
C LEU A 116 17.18 -13.13 -2.48
N GLY A 117 16.58 -13.08 -3.68
CA GLY A 117 15.43 -13.92 -4.04
C GLY A 117 14.12 -13.28 -3.61
N ARG A 118 13.04 -13.55 -4.36
CA ARG A 118 11.76 -12.85 -4.20
C ARG A 118 10.94 -13.49 -3.10
N SER A 119 10.97 -14.81 -3.01
CA SER A 119 10.22 -15.57 -2.01
C SER A 119 10.84 -15.42 -0.62
N SER A 120 12.17 -15.39 -0.52
CA SER A 120 12.89 -15.11 0.72
C SER A 120 12.57 -13.74 1.30
N VAL A 121 12.56 -12.68 0.46
CA VAL A 121 12.22 -11.33 0.92
C VAL A 121 10.78 -11.24 1.43
N ILE A 122 9.81 -11.86 0.74
CA ILE A 122 8.41 -11.89 1.21
C ILE A 122 8.32 -12.57 2.58
N PHE A 123 8.99 -13.71 2.77
CA PHE A 123 8.98 -14.44 4.04
C PHE A 123 9.53 -13.60 5.19
N TRP A 124 10.70 -12.98 5.02
CA TRP A 124 11.30 -12.13 6.04
C TRP A 124 10.47 -10.88 6.34
N CYS A 125 9.87 -10.26 5.32
CA CYS A 125 8.99 -9.11 5.53
C CYS A 125 7.73 -9.49 6.32
N VAL A 126 7.10 -10.64 6.03
CA VAL A 126 5.95 -11.12 6.81
C VAL A 126 6.36 -11.44 8.25
N ALA A 127 7.54 -12.02 8.46
CA ALA A 127 8.08 -12.28 9.80
C ALA A 127 8.30 -10.97 10.59
N CYS A 128 8.97 -9.99 9.99
CA CYS A 128 9.18 -8.68 10.60
C CYS A 128 7.85 -7.97 10.90
N THR A 129 6.85 -8.07 10.00
CA THR A 129 5.51 -7.52 10.22
C THR A 129 4.84 -8.16 11.44
N THR A 130 4.98 -9.47 11.60
CA THR A 130 4.45 -10.21 12.76
C THR A 130 5.07 -9.72 14.06
N VAL A 131 6.40 -9.55 14.09
CA VAL A 131 7.10 -9.01 15.26
C VAL A 131 6.66 -7.58 15.57
N CYS A 132 6.48 -6.73 14.54
CA CYS A 132 6.01 -5.36 14.72
C CYS A 132 4.57 -5.31 15.26
N GLN A 133 3.70 -6.25 14.87
CA GLN A 133 2.36 -6.34 15.43
C GLN A 133 2.36 -6.79 16.89
N ILE A 134 3.20 -7.77 17.25
CA ILE A 134 3.39 -8.17 18.65
C ILE A 134 3.94 -6.99 19.47
N TRP A 135 4.89 -6.24 18.92
CA TRP A 135 5.44 -5.05 19.55
C TRP A 135 4.33 -4.02 19.83
N GLY A 136 3.49 -3.70 18.85
CA GLY A 136 2.36 -2.80 19.06
C GLY A 136 1.31 -3.34 20.06
N ALA A 137 1.11 -4.66 20.12
CA ALA A 137 0.18 -5.30 21.05
C ALA A 137 0.65 -5.24 22.52
N VAL A 138 1.96 -5.29 22.77
CA VAL A 138 2.56 -5.26 24.11
C VAL A 138 2.71 -3.84 24.65
N MET A 139 2.72 -2.83 23.78
CA MET A 139 2.86 -1.42 24.16
C MET A 139 1.54 -0.83 24.68
N THR A 140 1.05 -1.32 25.81
CA THR A 140 -0.25 -0.94 26.40
C THR A 140 -0.18 0.15 27.48
N ASN A 141 1.02 0.65 27.80
CA ASN A 141 1.20 1.68 28.82
C ASN A 141 1.03 3.11 28.24
N PRO A 142 0.48 4.07 29.02
CA PRO A 142 0.27 5.45 28.57
C PRO A 142 1.56 6.18 28.18
N LYS A 143 2.72 5.77 28.72
CA LYS A 143 4.02 6.34 28.37
C LYS A 143 4.61 5.82 27.06
N ASN A 144 4.02 4.79 26.46
CA ASN A 144 4.57 4.05 25.32
C ASN A 144 3.95 4.47 23.98
N TYR A 145 3.50 5.72 23.87
CA TYR A 145 2.91 6.26 22.64
C TYR A 145 3.90 6.25 21.45
N ILE A 146 5.12 6.77 21.65
CA ILE A 146 6.16 6.80 20.59
C ILE A 146 6.51 5.40 20.07
N PRO A 147 6.84 4.40 20.92
CA PRO A 147 7.12 3.06 20.42
C PRO A 147 5.91 2.41 19.74
N TYR A 148 4.69 2.73 20.16
CA TYR A 148 3.48 2.32 19.44
C TYR A 148 3.44 2.89 18.01
N VAL A 149 3.64 4.20 17.83
CA VAL A 149 3.69 4.84 16.49
C VAL A 149 4.79 4.22 15.62
N MET A 150 5.97 3.96 16.20
CA MET A 150 7.07 3.32 15.47
C MET A 150 6.74 1.89 15.05
N SER A 151 6.08 1.11 15.92
CA SER A 151 5.64 -0.24 15.58
C SER A 151 4.69 -0.25 14.37
N ARG A 152 3.81 0.75 14.25
CA ARG A 152 2.90 0.93 13.11
C ARG A 152 3.65 1.29 11.83
N LEU A 153 4.63 2.18 11.92
CA LEU A 153 5.48 2.54 10.78
C LEU A 153 6.22 1.31 10.24
N PHE A 154 6.85 0.53 11.10
CA PHE A 154 7.58 -0.67 10.68
C PHE A 154 6.63 -1.78 10.20
N ALA A 155 5.47 -1.97 10.83
CA ALA A 155 4.46 -2.89 10.34
C ALA A 155 4.02 -2.55 8.91
N GLY A 156 3.83 -1.25 8.60
CA GLY A 156 3.54 -0.79 7.24
C GLY A 156 4.70 -0.99 6.28
N PHE A 157 5.92 -0.69 6.73
CA PHE A 157 7.16 -0.80 5.95
C PHE A 157 7.42 -2.23 5.46
N PHE A 158 7.22 -3.23 6.32
CA PHE A 158 7.39 -4.63 5.92
C PHE A 158 6.12 -5.23 5.31
N GLY A 159 4.93 -4.84 5.80
CA GLY A 159 3.65 -5.42 5.40
C GLY A 159 3.24 -5.11 3.96
N ALA A 160 3.71 -4.01 3.39
CA ALA A 160 3.39 -3.62 2.01
C ALA A 160 4.21 -4.36 0.94
N VAL A 161 5.33 -4.99 1.30
CA VAL A 161 6.27 -5.62 0.34
C VAL A 161 5.64 -6.69 -0.58
N PRO A 162 4.74 -7.57 -0.11
CA PRO A 162 4.07 -8.56 -0.96
C PRO A 162 3.27 -7.95 -2.12
N THR A 163 2.81 -6.70 -1.97
CA THR A 163 1.99 -6.03 -3.01
C THR A 163 2.80 -5.67 -4.26
N VAL A 164 4.11 -5.45 -4.12
CA VAL A 164 5.01 -5.12 -5.24
C VAL A 164 5.71 -6.36 -5.77
N LEU A 165 6.14 -7.27 -4.89
CA LEU A 165 6.78 -8.51 -5.32
C LEU A 165 5.78 -9.52 -5.89
N GLY A 166 4.52 -9.47 -5.44
CA GLY A 166 3.49 -10.40 -5.84
C GLY A 166 3.15 -10.37 -7.33
N PRO A 167 2.82 -9.20 -7.92
CA PRO A 167 2.64 -9.10 -9.37
C PRO A 167 3.84 -9.62 -10.15
N ARG A 168 5.05 -9.39 -9.64
CA ARG A 168 6.28 -9.88 -10.29
C ARG A 168 6.41 -11.41 -10.25
N ILE A 169 5.93 -12.08 -9.20
CA ILE A 169 5.87 -13.54 -9.14
C ILE A 169 4.79 -14.06 -10.10
N VAL A 170 3.65 -13.36 -10.19
CA VAL A 170 2.55 -13.72 -11.10
C VAL A 170 2.95 -13.62 -12.58
N THR A 171 3.75 -12.62 -12.97
CA THR A 171 4.28 -12.55 -14.34
C THR A 171 5.14 -13.76 -14.70
N ASP A 172 5.82 -14.33 -13.72
CA ASP A 172 6.76 -15.43 -13.96
C ASP A 172 6.07 -16.79 -13.94
N LEU A 173 4.88 -16.91 -13.35
CA LEU A 173 4.10 -18.16 -13.25
C LEU A 173 3.06 -18.34 -14.38
N PHE A 174 2.44 -17.25 -14.84
CA PHE A 174 1.30 -17.31 -15.77
C PHE A 174 1.64 -16.78 -17.17
N PHE A 175 0.94 -17.28 -18.18
CA PHE A 175 1.01 -16.77 -19.56
C PHE A 175 0.22 -15.46 -19.72
N LEU A 176 0.59 -14.63 -20.69
CA LEU A 176 -0.01 -13.30 -20.90
C LEU A 176 -1.55 -13.29 -20.90
N HIS A 177 -2.19 -14.27 -21.56
CA HIS A 177 -3.65 -14.41 -21.59
C HIS A 177 -4.29 -14.61 -20.20
N GLN A 178 -3.61 -15.30 -19.29
CA GLN A 178 -4.13 -15.64 -17.95
C GLN A 178 -3.67 -14.64 -16.86
N ARG A 179 -2.59 -13.88 -17.12
CA ARG A 179 -2.00 -12.93 -16.16
C ARG A 179 -2.99 -11.88 -15.66
N GLY A 180 -3.85 -11.36 -16.53
CA GLY A 180 -4.85 -10.35 -16.14
C GLY A 180 -5.75 -10.82 -15.01
N ARG A 181 -6.27 -12.06 -15.11
CA ARG A 181 -7.12 -12.66 -14.06
C ARG A 181 -6.35 -12.84 -12.75
N ALA A 182 -5.11 -13.32 -12.82
CA ALA A 182 -4.28 -13.53 -11.64
C ALA A 182 -3.94 -12.21 -10.92
N PHE A 183 -3.66 -11.14 -11.67
CA PHE A 183 -3.47 -9.80 -11.09
C PHE A 183 -4.71 -9.27 -10.40
N THR A 184 -5.89 -9.41 -11.02
CA THR A 184 -7.14 -8.96 -10.40
C THR A 184 -7.40 -9.70 -9.10
N VAL A 185 -7.18 -11.02 -9.05
CA VAL A 185 -7.37 -11.80 -7.82
C VAL A 185 -6.42 -11.34 -6.72
N LEU A 186 -5.14 -11.12 -7.05
CA LEU A 186 -4.15 -10.60 -6.10
C LEU A 186 -4.53 -9.21 -5.59
N HIS A 187 -4.95 -8.31 -6.48
CA HIS A 187 -5.34 -6.95 -6.12
C HIS A 187 -6.61 -6.91 -5.28
N MET A 188 -7.59 -7.77 -5.61
CA MET A 188 -8.81 -7.95 -4.81
C MET A 188 -8.49 -8.40 -3.39
N ALA A 189 -7.55 -9.34 -3.21
CA ALA A 189 -7.13 -9.77 -1.88
C ALA A 189 -6.49 -8.62 -1.08
N PHE A 190 -5.66 -7.78 -1.73
CA PHE A 190 -5.09 -6.59 -1.10
C PHE A 190 -6.17 -5.58 -0.69
N LEU A 191 -7.06 -5.19 -1.61
CA LEU A 191 -8.16 -4.24 -1.34
C LEU A 191 -9.12 -4.77 -0.26
N PHE A 192 -9.40 -6.07 -0.28
CA PHE A 192 -10.21 -6.68 0.76
C PHE A 192 -9.50 -6.57 2.12
N GLY A 193 -8.18 -6.75 2.17
CA GLY A 193 -7.38 -6.56 3.39
C GLY A 193 -7.43 -5.13 3.93
N THR A 194 -7.37 -4.12 3.04
CA THR A 194 -7.41 -2.71 3.48
C THR A 194 -8.74 -2.28 4.08
N ILE A 195 -9.84 -2.90 3.65
CA ILE A 195 -11.18 -2.63 4.18
C ILE A 195 -11.46 -3.51 5.41
N ALA A 196 -11.09 -4.80 5.33
CA ALA A 196 -11.32 -5.78 6.39
C ALA A 196 -10.55 -5.42 7.67
N GLY A 197 -9.29 -4.99 7.56
CA GLY A 197 -8.45 -4.66 8.72
C GLY A 197 -9.10 -3.70 9.72
N PRO A 198 -9.42 -2.46 9.31
CA PRO A 198 -10.10 -1.50 10.17
C PRO A 198 -11.48 -2.00 10.62
N THR A 199 -12.27 -2.60 9.71
CA THR A 199 -13.63 -3.08 10.00
C THR A 199 -13.65 -4.13 11.12
N PHE A 200 -12.81 -5.16 11.02
CA PHE A 200 -12.71 -6.20 12.05
C PHE A 200 -12.12 -5.64 13.35
N SER A 201 -11.12 -4.76 13.28
CA SER A 201 -10.57 -4.12 14.49
C SER A 201 -11.59 -3.25 15.23
N GLY A 202 -12.46 -2.53 14.51
CA GLY A 202 -13.54 -1.74 15.10
C GLY A 202 -14.59 -2.63 15.79
N PHE A 203 -14.95 -3.76 15.16
CA PHE A 203 -15.88 -4.72 15.76
C PHE A 203 -15.32 -5.37 17.03
N VAL A 204 -14.02 -5.75 17.02
CA VAL A 204 -13.35 -6.34 18.18
C VAL A 204 -13.26 -5.34 19.34
N SER A 205 -12.90 -4.09 19.05
CA SER A 205 -12.77 -3.04 20.07
C SER A 205 -14.11 -2.60 20.67
N ALA A 206 -15.23 -2.81 19.96
CA ALA A 206 -16.57 -2.57 20.53
C ALA A 206 -16.94 -3.56 21.66
N HIS A 207 -16.38 -4.76 21.67
CA HIS A 207 -16.74 -5.84 22.60
C HIS A 207 -15.59 -6.26 23.54
N SER A 208 -14.37 -5.79 23.33
CA SER A 208 -13.16 -6.24 24.04
C SER A 208 -12.16 -5.11 24.28
N PHE A 209 -11.21 -5.35 25.18
CA PHE A 209 -10.15 -4.40 25.48
C PHE A 209 -9.26 -4.17 24.24
N PHE A 210 -8.96 -2.90 23.94
CA PHE A 210 -8.26 -2.42 22.74
C PHE A 210 -7.09 -3.28 22.23
N PRO A 211 -6.14 -3.77 23.06
CA PRO A 211 -4.98 -4.53 22.58
C PRO A 211 -5.33 -5.89 21.94
N VAL A 212 -6.52 -6.44 22.24
CA VAL A 212 -7.02 -7.70 21.67
C VAL A 212 -7.15 -7.59 20.14
N GLU A 213 -7.34 -6.37 19.62
CA GLU A 213 -7.38 -6.12 18.18
C GLU A 213 -6.06 -6.44 17.48
N PHE A 214 -4.92 -6.39 18.17
CA PHE A 214 -3.65 -6.72 17.55
C PHE A 214 -3.39 -8.23 17.57
N TRP A 215 -3.87 -8.93 18.60
CA TRP A 215 -3.66 -10.38 18.75
C TRP A 215 -4.31 -11.21 17.63
N TRP A 216 -5.49 -10.83 17.14
CA TRP A 216 -6.10 -11.55 16.00
C TRP A 216 -5.28 -11.38 14.71
N THR A 217 -4.71 -10.18 14.49
CA THR A 217 -3.84 -9.94 13.32
C THR A 217 -2.53 -10.71 13.40
N VAL A 218 -1.98 -10.89 14.61
CA VAL A 218 -0.79 -11.73 14.85
C VAL A 218 -1.08 -13.19 14.49
N GLY A 219 -2.25 -13.71 14.86
CA GLY A 219 -2.67 -15.06 14.47
C GLY A 219 -2.75 -15.25 12.96
N LEU A 220 -3.36 -14.29 12.25
CA LEU A 220 -3.45 -14.30 10.79
C LEU A 220 -2.06 -14.22 10.12
N LEU A 221 -1.18 -13.34 10.61
CA LEU A 221 0.18 -13.20 10.11
C LEU A 221 1.02 -14.46 10.38
N GLY A 222 0.87 -15.08 11.56
CA GLY A 222 1.54 -16.32 11.92
C GLY A 222 1.12 -17.48 11.01
N PHE A 223 -0.18 -17.62 10.74
CA PHE A 223 -0.68 -18.59 9.77
C PHE A 223 -0.12 -18.33 8.37
N THR A 224 -0.12 -17.06 7.95
CA THR A 224 0.42 -16.64 6.66
C THR A 224 1.91 -16.95 6.54
N LEU A 225 2.68 -16.74 7.61
CA LEU A 225 4.11 -17.04 7.68
C LEU A 225 4.39 -18.54 7.51
N LEU A 226 3.58 -19.40 8.14
CA LEU A 226 3.66 -20.86 7.95
C LEU A 226 3.32 -21.24 6.51
N CYS A 227 2.26 -20.67 5.94
CA CYS A 227 1.92 -20.90 4.54
C CYS A 227 3.03 -20.46 3.59
N CYS A 228 3.66 -19.30 3.84
CA CYS A 228 4.81 -18.84 3.07
C CYS A 228 5.99 -19.82 3.20
N PHE A 229 6.28 -20.33 4.40
CA PHE A 229 7.39 -21.27 4.60
C PHE A 229 7.21 -22.59 3.83
N PHE A 230 6.01 -23.16 3.81
CA PHE A 230 5.77 -24.47 3.18
C PHE A 230 5.48 -24.40 1.68
N PHE A 231 4.82 -23.34 1.21
CA PHE A 231 4.26 -23.30 -0.14
C PHE A 231 4.91 -22.25 -1.05
N LEU A 232 5.68 -21.29 -0.50
CA LEU A 232 6.31 -20.26 -1.30
C LEU A 232 7.70 -20.72 -1.77
N GLU A 233 7.75 -21.26 -2.97
CA GLU A 233 9.01 -21.64 -3.61
C GLU A 233 9.60 -20.46 -4.40
N GLU A 234 10.93 -20.44 -4.57
CA GLU A 234 11.59 -19.39 -5.37
C GLU A 234 11.22 -19.50 -6.85
N THR A 235 10.71 -18.41 -7.42
CA THR A 235 10.27 -18.34 -8.84
C THR A 235 11.26 -17.55 -9.71
N GLY A 236 12.51 -17.36 -9.27
CA GLY A 236 13.52 -16.59 -9.97
C GLY A 236 13.98 -17.27 -11.27
N PHE A 237 13.35 -16.93 -12.40
CA PHE A 237 13.85 -17.26 -13.73
C PHE A 237 14.07 -15.97 -14.53
N ASP A 238 15.34 -15.63 -14.78
CA ASP A 238 15.71 -14.36 -15.40
C ASP A 238 15.34 -14.32 -16.88
N ARG A 239 14.15 -13.80 -17.17
CA ARG A 239 13.77 -13.34 -18.52
C ARG A 239 13.90 -11.82 -18.56
N LEU A 240 15.09 -11.32 -18.87
CA LEU A 240 15.26 -9.90 -19.15
C LEU A 240 14.46 -9.53 -20.41
N CYS A 241 13.29 -8.92 -20.21
CA CYS A 241 12.51 -8.31 -21.27
C CYS A 241 12.51 -6.78 -21.08
N PRO A 242 12.91 -5.98 -22.09
CA PRO A 242 12.91 -4.52 -22.02
C PRO A 242 11.55 -3.91 -21.63
N ALA A 243 10.45 -4.62 -21.90
CA ALA A 243 9.10 -4.18 -21.57
C ALA A 243 8.83 -4.02 -20.06
N THR A 244 9.52 -4.79 -19.19
CA THR A 244 9.33 -4.70 -17.74
C THR A 244 9.84 -3.37 -17.18
N ILE A 245 10.88 -2.79 -17.79
CA ILE A 245 11.43 -1.49 -17.37
C ILE A 245 10.44 -0.36 -17.69
N ILE A 246 9.82 -0.40 -18.88
CA ILE A 246 8.85 0.61 -19.34
C ILE A 246 7.54 0.52 -18.54
N MET A 247 7.08 -0.69 -18.21
CA MET A 247 5.90 -0.86 -17.36
C MET A 247 6.16 -0.39 -15.92
N GLY A 248 7.35 -0.66 -15.38
CA GLY A 248 7.74 -0.23 -14.04
C GLY A 248 7.76 1.29 -13.87
N THR A 249 8.30 2.02 -14.86
CA THR A 249 8.29 3.50 -14.85
C THR A 249 6.88 4.05 -14.94
N PHE A 250 6.02 3.47 -15.78
CA PHE A 250 4.61 3.86 -15.88
C PHE A 250 3.86 3.65 -14.56
N THR A 251 4.05 2.52 -13.88
CA THR A 251 3.41 2.24 -12.58
C THR A 251 3.88 3.22 -11.49
N LEU A 252 5.17 3.57 -11.47
CA LEU A 252 5.72 4.59 -10.56
C LEU A 252 5.06 5.96 -10.77
N ILE A 253 4.88 6.37 -12.03
CA ILE A 253 4.23 7.63 -12.38
C ILE A 253 2.74 7.60 -11.98
N SER A 254 2.04 6.51 -12.27
CA SER A 254 0.62 6.35 -11.96
C SER A 254 0.35 6.32 -10.45
N PHE A 255 1.20 5.62 -9.67
CA PHE A 255 1.12 5.61 -8.21
C PHE A 255 1.44 7.00 -7.63
N GLY A 256 2.47 7.68 -8.13
CA GLY A 256 2.80 9.05 -7.73
C GLY A 256 1.66 10.03 -7.99
N PHE A 257 0.99 9.91 -9.15
CA PHE A 257 -0.20 10.68 -9.48
C PHE A 257 -1.37 10.37 -8.55
N TYR A 258 -1.64 9.09 -8.28
CA TYR A 258 -2.71 8.65 -7.37
C TYR A 258 -2.52 9.19 -5.94
N VAL A 259 -1.30 9.12 -5.41
CA VAL A 259 -0.95 9.66 -4.09
C VAL A 259 -1.07 11.18 -4.10
N GLY A 260 -0.57 11.86 -5.13
CA GLY A 260 -0.66 13.31 -5.28
C GLY A 260 -2.10 13.81 -5.28
N VAL A 261 -2.97 13.18 -6.08
CA VAL A 261 -4.39 13.54 -6.15
C VAL A 261 -5.07 13.31 -4.80
N ASN A 262 -4.89 12.13 -4.18
CA ASN A 262 -5.53 11.85 -2.89
C ASN A 262 -5.03 12.74 -1.74
N ALA A 263 -3.76 13.17 -1.77
CA ALA A 263 -3.22 14.10 -0.78
C ALA A 263 -3.69 15.55 -1.01
N LEU A 264 -3.85 15.98 -2.27
CA LEU A 264 -4.25 17.34 -2.62
C LEU A 264 -5.77 17.56 -2.52
N THR A 265 -6.57 16.54 -2.78
CA THR A 265 -8.04 16.60 -2.73
C THR A 265 -8.56 17.14 -1.39
N PRO A 266 -8.12 16.67 -0.21
CA PRO A 266 -8.60 17.20 1.07
C PRO A 266 -8.13 18.64 1.34
N VAL A 267 -6.97 19.06 0.83
CA VAL A 267 -6.47 20.44 0.97
C VAL A 267 -7.30 21.43 0.16
N TRP A 268 -7.71 21.04 -1.05
CA TRP A 268 -8.54 21.87 -1.93
C TRP A 268 -10.02 21.92 -1.53
N LEU A 269 -10.54 20.86 -0.89
CA LEU A 269 -11.94 20.80 -0.46
C LEU A 269 -12.21 21.44 0.90
N GLN A 270 -11.16 21.73 1.68
CA GLN A 270 -11.30 22.57 2.87
C GLN A 270 -11.67 23.97 2.40
N LYS A 271 -12.91 24.41 2.72
CA LYS A 271 -13.22 25.85 2.71
C LYS A 271 -12.09 26.52 3.48
N PRO A 272 -11.51 27.62 2.97
CA PRO A 272 -10.49 28.33 3.73
C PRO A 272 -11.09 28.55 5.10
N VAL A 273 -10.43 28.04 6.15
CA VAL A 273 -10.63 28.58 7.48
C VAL A 273 -10.42 30.06 7.23
N SER A 274 -11.52 30.82 7.32
CA SER A 274 -11.44 32.26 7.46
C SER A 274 -10.48 32.39 8.63
N ALA A 275 -9.23 32.70 8.33
CA ALA A 275 -8.27 33.15 9.31
C ALA A 275 -8.97 34.38 9.82
N GLY A 276 -9.77 34.19 10.88
CA GLY A 276 -10.49 35.22 11.56
C GLY A 276 -9.42 36.23 11.83
N GLY A 277 -9.45 37.30 11.04
CA GLY A 277 -8.40 38.29 10.99
C GLY A 277 -8.09 38.60 12.42
N HIS A 278 -6.80 38.56 12.75
CA HIS A 278 -6.24 38.76 14.07
C HIS A 278 -6.94 39.94 14.74
N ASN A 279 -8.08 39.67 15.38
CA ASN A 279 -8.91 40.67 16.01
C ASN A 279 -8.27 40.76 17.38
N ARG A 280 -7.13 41.45 17.40
CA ARG A 280 -6.64 42.09 18.61
C ARG A 280 -7.75 43.02 19.06
N ARG A 281 -8.75 42.46 19.74
CA ARG A 281 -9.43 43.22 20.78
C ARG A 281 -8.31 43.49 21.77
N PRO A 282 -7.88 44.74 21.96
CA PRO A 282 -6.99 45.02 23.08
C PRO A 282 -7.76 44.54 24.31
N ILE A 283 -7.15 43.63 25.06
CA ILE A 283 -7.61 43.28 26.40
C ILE A 283 -7.44 44.57 27.21
N LEU A 284 -8.46 45.42 27.17
CA LEU A 284 -8.66 46.50 28.11
C LEU A 284 -8.91 45.82 29.45
N ARG A 285 -7.83 45.57 30.19
CA ARG A 285 -7.93 45.37 31.64
C ARG A 285 -8.71 46.57 32.18
N PRO A 286 -9.71 46.38 33.05
CA PRO A 286 -10.33 47.50 33.72
C PRO A 286 -9.23 48.22 34.52
N LEU A 287 -8.88 49.44 34.09
CA LEU A 287 -8.05 50.34 34.87
C LEU A 287 -8.82 50.67 36.16
N PRO A 288 -8.17 50.70 37.32
CA PRO A 288 -8.80 51.10 38.57
C PRO A 288 -9.44 52.49 38.45
N GLN A 289 -10.60 52.65 39.10
CA GLN A 289 -11.53 53.80 39.10
C GLN A 289 -10.97 55.20 39.42
N ARG A 290 -9.67 55.45 39.34
CA ARG A 290 -9.03 56.69 39.79
C ARG A 290 -8.68 57.71 38.70
N LEU A 291 -9.13 57.52 37.45
CA LEU A 291 -8.77 58.41 36.33
C LEU A 291 -9.95 58.95 35.51
N SER A 292 -11.20 58.76 35.95
CA SER A 292 -12.39 59.22 35.23
C SER A 292 -12.75 60.71 35.41
N THR A 293 -11.90 61.51 36.07
CA THR A 293 -12.21 62.92 36.38
C THR A 293 -11.58 63.95 35.43
N LEU A 294 -10.87 63.56 34.36
CA LEU A 294 -10.04 64.53 33.63
C LEU A 294 -10.32 64.80 32.13
N LEU A 295 -11.27 64.15 31.45
CA LEU A 295 -11.55 64.51 30.05
C LEU A 295 -13.05 64.40 29.67
N PRO A 296 -13.77 65.52 29.50
CA PRO A 296 -15.13 65.54 28.98
C PRO A 296 -15.09 65.53 27.44
N GLY A 297 -15.52 64.44 26.80
CA GLY A 297 -15.64 64.45 25.33
C GLY A 297 -16.04 63.14 24.63
N THR A 298 -15.95 61.99 25.29
CA THR A 298 -16.10 60.69 24.59
C THR A 298 -17.49 60.04 24.68
N ALA A 299 -18.47 60.69 25.32
CA ALA A 299 -19.81 60.12 25.48
C ALA A 299 -20.68 60.12 24.20
N LEU A 300 -20.32 60.91 23.17
CA LEU A 300 -21.11 61.01 21.94
C LEU A 300 -20.77 59.95 20.89
N GLN A 301 -19.60 59.31 20.97
CA GLN A 301 -19.17 58.33 19.96
C GLN A 301 -19.75 56.93 20.19
N GLN A 302 -20.28 56.67 21.39
CA GLN A 302 -20.75 55.34 21.78
C GLN A 302 -22.22 55.09 21.41
N ARG A 303 -23.03 56.15 21.27
CA ARG A 303 -24.44 56.05 20.85
C ARG A 303 -24.65 55.81 19.35
N SER A 304 -23.68 56.11 18.49
CA SER A 304 -23.85 55.90 17.04
C SER A 304 -23.57 54.46 16.59
N LEU A 305 -22.92 53.64 17.42
CA LEU A 305 -22.56 52.26 17.11
C LEU A 305 -23.63 51.24 17.52
N GLU A 306 -24.54 51.58 18.44
CA GLU A 306 -25.63 50.69 18.86
C GLU A 306 -26.85 50.72 17.93
N ALA A 307 -26.93 51.67 16.99
CA ALA A 307 -28.06 51.80 16.06
C ALA A 307 -27.93 50.99 14.75
N ARG A 308 -26.92 50.12 14.63
CA ARG A 308 -26.67 49.29 13.43
C ARG A 308 -26.44 47.80 13.73
N VAL A 309 -27.11 47.28 14.75
CA VAL A 309 -27.32 45.83 14.97
C VAL A 309 -28.82 45.61 15.08
#